data_AF-A0A7S3UPB0-F1
#
_entry.id   AF-A0A7S3UPB0-F1
#
_cell.length_a   1.000
_cell.length_b   1.000
_cell.length_c   1.000
_cell.angle_alpha   90.00
_cell.angle_beta   90.00
_cell.angle_gamma   90.00
#
_symmetry.space_group_name_H-M   'P 1'
#
loop_
_entity.id
_entity.type
_entity.pdbx_description
1 polymer ?
#
loop_
_entity_poly.entity_id
_entity_poly.type
_entity_poly.pdbx_seq_one_letter_code
_entity_poly.pdbx_strand_id
1 'polypeptide(L)'
;GILAHLPALLAFCTPSVNSFRRVAEGCWAGVFQCWGVDNREAPVRLIQPPRAGAPATNFEVKALDASANAHLALAALVAAGIDGIKKGMKLPPPCNEDPAAMTDSSNKPLRLPATLPECLVLA
;
A
#
# COMPACT_ATOMS: atom_id res chain seq x y z
N GLY A 1 2.47 0.26 10.75
CA GLY A 1 3.78 0.42 10.12
C GLY A 1 3.61 0.78 8.66
N ILE A 2 3.82 -0.19 7.76
CA ILE A 2 3.73 0.00 6.30
C ILE A 2 2.47 0.77 5.89
N LEU A 3 1.27 0.33 6.29
CA LEU A 3 0.03 1.00 5.91
C LEU A 3 -0.02 2.47 6.37
N ALA A 4 0.44 2.77 7.58
CA ALA A 4 0.45 4.13 8.13
C ALA A 4 1.43 5.04 7.39
N HIS A 5 2.60 4.50 7.00
CA HIS A 5 3.64 5.21 6.25
C HIS A 5 3.45 5.13 4.73
N LEU A 6 2.41 4.47 4.25
CA LEU A 6 2.22 4.19 2.82
C LEU A 6 2.28 5.46 1.95
N PRO A 7 1.67 6.60 2.31
CA PRO A 7 1.79 7.84 1.54
C PRO A 7 3.25 8.29 1.33
N ALA A 8 4.07 8.22 2.38
CA ALA A 8 5.49 8.56 2.34
C ALA A 8 6.31 7.51 1.57
N LEU A 9 6.00 6.23 1.75
CA LEU A 9 6.68 5.12 1.08
C LEU A 9 6.56 5.19 -0.44
N LEU A 10 5.51 5.82 -0.99
CA LEU A 10 5.38 6.04 -2.44
C LEU A 10 6.54 6.85 -3.02
N ALA A 11 7.20 7.72 -2.24
CA ALA A 11 8.38 8.44 -2.70
C ALA A 11 9.56 7.50 -3.01
N PHE A 12 9.62 6.32 -2.37
CA PHE A 12 10.66 5.31 -2.58
C PHE A 12 10.21 4.18 -3.51
N CYS A 13 8.93 3.79 -3.44
CA CYS A 13 8.37 2.67 -4.19
C CYS A 13 7.87 3.05 -5.59
N THR A 14 7.51 4.31 -5.81
CA THR A 14 7.00 4.85 -7.08
C THR A 14 7.66 6.21 -7.39
N PRO A 15 9.00 6.29 -7.50
CA PRO A 15 9.75 7.56 -7.42
C PRO A 15 9.76 8.37 -8.72
N SER A 16 9.03 7.99 -9.76
CA SER A 16 9.01 8.75 -11.03
C SER A 16 7.66 9.42 -11.26
N VAL A 17 7.66 10.52 -12.01
CA VAL A 17 6.41 11.15 -12.47
C VAL A 17 5.56 10.16 -13.28
N ASN A 18 6.20 9.27 -14.04
CA ASN A 18 5.51 8.27 -14.85
C ASN A 18 4.82 7.18 -13.98
N SER A 19 5.30 6.95 -12.76
CA SER A 19 4.72 6.00 -11.81
C SER A 19 3.24 6.29 -11.52
N PHE A 20 2.89 7.58 -11.43
CA PHE A 20 1.53 8.04 -11.12
C PHE A 20 0.55 7.90 -12.30
N ARG A 21 1.04 7.54 -13.50
CA ARG A 21 0.15 7.06 -14.56
C ARG A 21 -0.38 5.66 -14.29
N ARG A 22 0.35 4.85 -13.49
CA ARG A 22 -0.05 3.51 -13.05
C ARG A 22 -0.80 3.54 -11.73
N VAL A 23 -0.43 4.44 -10.81
CA VAL A 23 -1.12 4.67 -9.53
C VAL A 23 -2.43 5.44 -9.79
N ALA A 24 -3.34 4.79 -10.51
CA ALA A 24 -4.65 5.28 -10.89
C ALA A 24 -5.72 4.22 -10.62
N GLU A 25 -6.97 4.65 -10.52
CA GLU A 25 -8.11 3.74 -10.33
C GLU A 25 -8.23 2.76 -11.51
N GLY A 26 -8.63 1.51 -11.22
CA GLY A 26 -8.77 0.46 -12.23
C GLY A 26 -7.47 -0.13 -12.77
N CYS A 27 -6.31 0.36 -12.33
CA CYS A 27 -4.99 -0.16 -12.73
C CYS A 27 -4.41 -1.21 -11.75
N TRP A 28 -5.19 -1.62 -10.74
CA TRP A 28 -4.79 -2.56 -9.68
C TRP A 28 -3.49 -2.18 -8.96
N ALA A 29 -3.13 -0.89 -8.96
CA ALA A 29 -1.97 -0.36 -8.27
C ALA A 29 -2.24 -0.09 -6.79
N GLY A 30 -3.52 0.04 -6.42
CA GLY A 30 -3.98 0.43 -5.10
C GLY A 30 -3.75 1.91 -4.83
N VAL A 31 -4.81 2.71 -4.96
CA VAL A 31 -4.75 4.18 -4.82
C VAL A 31 -5.39 4.69 -3.52
N PHE A 32 -5.78 3.77 -2.64
CA PHE A 32 -6.40 4.07 -1.36
C PHE A 32 -5.58 3.44 -0.24
N GLN A 33 -5.39 4.16 0.86
CA GLN A 33 -4.63 3.72 2.02
C GLN A 33 -5.41 2.66 2.81
N CYS A 34 -5.51 1.47 2.23
CA CYS A 34 -6.17 0.32 2.83
C CYS A 34 -5.32 -0.95 2.69
N TRP A 35 -5.76 -1.99 3.38
CA TRP A 35 -5.27 -3.34 3.20
C TRP A 35 -6.46 -4.29 3.08
N GLY A 36 -6.28 -5.46 2.47
CA GLY A 36 -7.36 -6.43 2.31
C GLY A 36 -6.85 -7.86 2.16
N VAL A 37 -7.72 -8.81 2.48
CA VAL A 37 -7.46 -10.24 2.25
C VAL A 37 -7.84 -10.57 0.81
N ASP A 38 -6.85 -11.00 0.03
CA ASP A 38 -6.98 -11.27 -1.39
C ASP A 38 -7.52 -10.14 -2.30
N ASN A 39 -7.73 -8.94 -1.73
CA ASN A 39 -8.20 -7.76 -2.45
C ASN A 39 -7.12 -7.23 -3.39
N ARG A 40 -7.43 -7.24 -4.70
CA ARG A 40 -6.52 -6.76 -5.76
C ARG A 40 -6.49 -5.24 -5.91
N GLU A 41 -7.47 -4.54 -5.36
CA GLU A 41 -7.54 -3.07 -5.36
C GLU A 41 -6.84 -2.47 -4.14
N ALA A 42 -6.54 -3.27 -3.10
CA ALA A 42 -5.78 -2.81 -1.96
C ALA A 42 -4.28 -2.72 -2.31
N PRO A 43 -3.57 -1.64 -1.94
CA PRO A 43 -2.12 -1.54 -2.14
C PRO A 43 -1.33 -2.47 -1.21
N VAL A 44 -1.87 -2.81 -0.05
CA VAL A 44 -1.30 -3.82 0.86
C VAL A 44 -2.25 -5.01 0.90
N ARG A 45 -1.82 -6.14 0.35
CA ARG A 45 -2.67 -7.33 0.22
C ARG A 45 -2.13 -8.44 1.09
N LEU A 46 -3.00 -9.06 1.89
CA LEU A 46 -2.70 -10.35 2.52
C LEU A 46 -3.08 -11.46 1.52
N ILE A 47 -2.09 -12.25 1.11
CA ILE A 47 -2.28 -13.39 0.21
C ILE A 47 -2.30 -14.64 1.09
N GLN A 48 -3.44 -15.33 1.11
CA GLN A 48 -3.61 -16.56 1.87
C GLN A 48 -4.08 -17.67 0.93
N PRO A 49 -3.17 -18.55 0.47
CA PRO A 49 -3.55 -19.60 -0.46
C PRO A 49 -4.59 -20.56 0.18
N PRO A 50 -5.65 -20.98 -0.54
CA PRO A 50 -6.79 -21.72 0.05
C PRO A 50 -6.44 -23.03 0.77
N ARG A 51 -5.29 -23.62 0.47
CA ARG A 51 -4.84 -24.92 1.01
C ARG A 51 -3.49 -24.84 1.71
N ALA A 52 -2.93 -23.64 1.86
CA ALA A 52 -1.62 -23.47 2.46
C ALA A 52 -1.78 -22.79 3.83
N GLY A 53 -1.07 -23.32 4.83
CA GLY A 53 -1.10 -22.76 6.18
C GLY A 53 -0.32 -21.45 6.29
N ALA A 54 -0.18 -20.96 7.51
CA ALA A 54 0.57 -19.73 7.83
C ALA A 54 1.94 -19.59 7.13
N PRO A 55 2.76 -20.65 6.90
CA PRO A 55 4.05 -20.51 6.21
C PRO A 55 3.96 -20.00 4.77
N ALA A 56 2.82 -20.16 4.11
CA ALA A 56 2.59 -19.72 2.73
C ALA A 56 1.77 -18.42 2.64
N THR A 57 1.38 -17.86 3.79
CA THR A 57 0.71 -16.57 3.85
C THR A 57 1.75 -15.47 3.81
N ASN A 58 1.65 -14.59 2.81
CA ASN A 58 2.52 -13.43 2.69
C ASN A 58 1.71 -12.14 2.56
N PHE A 59 2.32 -11.03 2.96
CA PHE A 59 1.82 -9.72 2.59
C PHE A 59 2.50 -9.28 1.29
N GLU A 60 1.77 -8.57 0.46
CA GLU A 60 2.22 -8.00 -0.81
C GLU A 60 2.01 -6.49 -0.75
N VAL A 61 3.03 -5.70 -1.12
CA VAL A 61 2.91 -4.25 -1.31
C VAL A 61 2.95 -3.97 -2.80
N LYS A 62 1.79 -3.63 -3.37
CA LYS A 62 1.56 -3.47 -4.81
C LYS A 62 1.90 -2.08 -5.34
N ALA A 63 1.90 -1.09 -4.45
CA ALA A 63 2.26 0.29 -4.74
C ALA A 63 3.79 0.44 -4.89
N LEU A 64 4.39 -0.37 -5.77
CA LEU A 64 5.79 -0.41 -6.12
C LEU A 64 5.91 -0.62 -7.63
N ASP A 65 6.83 0.08 -8.29
CA ASP A 65 7.11 -0.15 -9.71
C ASP A 65 8.60 -0.26 -10.04
N ALA A 66 8.91 -0.56 -11.29
CA ALA A 66 10.27 -0.80 -11.76
C ALA A 66 11.16 0.45 -11.83
N SER A 67 10.62 1.65 -11.58
CA SER A 67 11.43 2.87 -11.46
C SER A 67 12.05 3.02 -10.08
N ALA A 68 11.60 2.23 -9.09
CA ALA A 68 12.16 2.21 -7.75
C ALA A 68 13.58 1.68 -7.71
N ASN A 69 14.44 2.33 -6.91
CA ASN A 69 15.66 1.69 -6.45
C ASN A 69 15.29 0.58 -5.46
N ALA A 70 15.47 -0.68 -5.85
CA ALA A 70 15.04 -1.84 -5.07
C ALA A 70 15.64 -1.86 -3.64
N HIS A 71 16.87 -1.37 -3.46
CA HIS A 71 17.49 -1.31 -2.14
C HIS A 71 16.83 -0.28 -1.24
N LEU A 72 16.56 0.92 -1.77
CA LEU A 72 15.90 1.98 -1.00
C LEU A 72 14.44 1.64 -0.70
N ALA A 73 13.70 1.11 -1.67
CA ALA A 73 12.32 0.69 -1.47
C ALA A 73 12.21 -0.41 -0.39
N LEU A 74 13.08 -1.43 -0.46
CA LEU A 74 13.12 -2.49 0.54
C LEU A 74 13.50 -1.95 1.93
N ALA A 75 14.53 -1.11 2.02
CA ALA A 75 14.95 -0.50 3.27
C ALA A 75 13.83 0.34 3.90
N ALA A 76 13.14 1.15 3.11
CA ALA A 76 12.02 1.97 3.57
C ALA A 76 10.84 1.12 4.08
N LEU A 77 10.48 0.05 3.35
CA LEU A 77 9.45 -0.90 3.78
C LEU A 77 9.79 -1.58 5.11
N VAL A 78 11.03 -2.04 5.26
CA VAL A 78 11.51 -2.66 6.51
C VAL A 78 11.50 -1.64 7.65
N ALA A 79 11.99 -0.42 7.41
CA ALA A 79 11.98 0.65 8.41
C ALA A 79 10.55 1.00 8.88
N ALA A 80 9.61 1.16 7.95
CA ALA A 80 8.20 1.41 8.26
C ALA A 80 7.55 0.23 9.01
N GLY A 81 7.92 -1.00 8.68
CA GLY A 81 7.51 -2.21 9.40
C GLY A 81 8.00 -2.20 10.85
N ILE A 82 9.29 -1.99 11.06
CA ILE A 82 9.94 -1.92 12.37
C ILE A 82 9.32 -0.80 13.22
N ASP A 83 9.11 0.40 12.66
CA ASP A 83 8.46 1.51 13.36
C ASP A 83 7.04 1.14 13.83
N GLY A 84 6.28 0.46 12.96
CA GLY A 84 4.95 -0.05 13.30
C GLY A 84 4.95 -1.04 14.47
N ILE A 85 5.91 -1.97 14.48
CA ILE A 85 6.07 -2.95 15.56
C ILE A 85 6.44 -2.24 16.86
N LYS A 86 7.47 -1.37 16.84
CA LYS A 86 7.94 -0.63 18.01
C LYS A 86 6.85 0.21 18.67
N LYS A 87 6.00 0.84 17.86
CA LYS A 87 4.88 1.68 18.35
C LYS A 87 3.59 0.91 18.59
N GLY A 88 3.57 -0.41 18.38
CA GLY A 88 2.38 -1.24 18.57
C GLY A 88 1.18 -0.84 17.70
N MET A 89 1.44 -0.28 16.50
CA MET A 89 0.38 0.23 15.62
C MET A 89 -0.60 -0.89 15.22
N LYS A 90 -1.90 -0.61 15.31
CA LYS A 90 -2.95 -1.53 14.89
C LYS A 90 -3.37 -1.26 13.45
N LEU A 91 -3.69 -2.33 12.73
CA LEU A 91 -4.34 -2.22 11.43
C LEU A 91 -5.82 -1.88 11.63
N PRO A 92 -6.43 -1.08 10.73
CA PRO A 92 -7.87 -0.96 10.66
C PRO A 92 -8.49 -2.29 10.18
N PRO A 93 -9.82 -2.44 10.20
CA PRO A 93 -10.49 -3.56 9.53
C PRO A 93 -10.04 -3.70 8.06
N PRO A 94 -9.95 -4.93 7.52
CA PRO A 94 -9.60 -5.14 6.12
C PRO A 94 -10.69 -4.59 5.20
N CYS A 95 -10.26 -3.99 4.09
CA CYS A 95 -11.12 -3.61 2.99
C CYS A 95 -11.23 -4.80 2.02
N ASN A 96 -12.40 -5.42 1.96
CA ASN A 96 -12.66 -6.60 1.11
C ASN A 96 -13.40 -6.27 -0.20
N GLU A 97 -13.72 -5.00 -0.41
CA GLU A 97 -14.40 -4.49 -1.59
C GLU A 97 -13.45 -3.59 -2.39
N ASP A 98 -13.85 -3.18 -3.60
CA ASP A 98 -13.15 -2.14 -4.33
C ASP A 98 -13.37 -0.78 -3.64
N PRO A 99 -12.33 -0.13 -3.09
CA PRO A 99 -12.48 1.15 -2.42
C PRO A 99 -12.99 2.27 -3.34
N ALA A 100 -12.74 2.18 -4.66
CA ALA A 100 -13.21 3.17 -5.61
C ALA A 100 -14.74 3.16 -5.72
N ALA A 101 -15.34 1.97 -5.69
CA ALA A 101 -16.78 1.74 -5.79
C ALA A 101 -17.56 2.03 -4.50
N MET A 102 -16.88 2.25 -3.37
CA MET A 102 -17.52 2.60 -2.10
C MET A 102 -18.19 3.98 -2.18
N THR A 103 -19.51 4.02 -1.93
CA THR A 103 -20.34 5.23 -1.89
C THR A 103 -20.47 5.82 -0.48
N ASP A 104 -20.37 5.00 0.55
CA ASP A 104 -20.36 5.44 1.94
C ASP A 104 -19.02 6.06 2.31
N SER A 105 -18.99 7.39 2.38
CA SER A 105 -17.81 8.17 2.75
C SER A 105 -17.27 7.87 4.14
N SER A 106 -18.09 7.36 5.07
CA SER A 106 -17.67 7.10 6.45
C SER A 106 -16.70 5.93 6.58
N ASN A 107 -16.78 4.96 5.65
CA ASN A 107 -15.94 3.77 5.61
C ASN A 107 -14.93 3.78 4.47
N LYS A 108 -14.96 4.79 3.60
CA LYS A 108 -14.05 4.90 2.46
C LYS A 108 -12.62 5.20 2.92
N PRO A 109 -11.62 4.37 2.59
CA PRO A 109 -10.24 4.65 2.95
C PRO A 109 -9.74 5.94 2.28
N LEU A 110 -8.76 6.58 2.92
CA LEU A 110 -8.15 7.80 2.39
C LEU A 110 -7.47 7.53 1.04
N ARG A 111 -7.57 8.47 0.11
CA ARG A 111 -6.82 8.40 -1.15
C ARG A 111 -5.33 8.60 -0.87
N LEU A 112 -4.49 7.79 -1.50
CA LEU A 112 -3.04 8.00 -1.52
C LEU A 112 -2.68 9.22 -2.40
N PRO A 113 -1.49 9.81 -2.19
CA PRO A 113 -0.96 10.84 -3.07
C PRO A 113 -1.06 10.47 -4.55
N ALA A 114 -1.47 11.43 -5.37
CA ALA A 114 -1.66 11.25 -6.81
C ALA A 114 -0.47 11.78 -7.63
N THR A 115 0.51 12.41 -6.99
CA THR A 115 1.68 12.97 -7.66
C THR A 115 2.97 12.76 -6.86
N LEU A 116 4.12 12.72 -7.55
CA LEU A 116 5.43 12.60 -6.90
C LEU A 116 5.72 13.74 -5.90
N PRO A 117 5.43 15.02 -6.20
CA PRO A 117 5.64 16.10 -5.23
C PRO A 117 4.84 15.92 -3.93
N GLU A 118 3.60 15.42 -4.00
CA GLU A 118 2.81 15.13 -2.80
C GLU A 118 3.46 14.07 -1.92
N CYS A 119 4.03 13.01 -2.52
CA CYS A 119 4.75 11.98 -1.78
C CYS A 119 6.00 12.52 -1.10
N LEU A 120 6.77 13.37 -1.79
CA LEU A 120 8.03 13.90 -1.29
C LEU A 120 7.87 14.82 -0.08
N VAL A 121 6.72 15.49 0.07
CA VAL A 121 6.42 16.32 1.26
C VAL A 121 6.12 15.46 2.49
N LEU A 122 5.78 14.18 2.29
CA LEU A 122 5.41 13.24 3.35
C LEU A 122 6.56 12.30 3.78
N ALA A 123 7.62 12.21 2.97
CA ALA A 123 8.75 11.30 3.14
C ALA A 123 9.86 11.87 4.05
#